data_AF-A0A660LTR6-F1
#
_entry.id   AF-A0A660LTR6-F1
#
_cell.length_a   1.000
_cell.length_b   1.000
_cell.length_c   1.000
_cell.angle_alpha   90.00
_cell.angle_beta   90.00
_cell.angle_gamma   90.00
#
_symmetry.space_group_name_H-M   'P 1'
#
loop_
_entity.id
_entity.type
_entity.pdbx_description
1 polymer ?
#
loop_
_entity_poly.entity_id
_entity_poly.type
_entity_poly.pdbx_seq_one_letter_code
_entity_poly.pdbx_strand_id
1 'polypeptide(L)'
;MSKELELVEAFLSIQGEGAYQGRLAIFLRFLGCNLNCSGFGVQTKSLKTGESLLGCDSIRAVFKGHFNYKIYSVDEILGIVDNLCKGLMQKPIIVLTGGEPLIWHENENFINLVKKLLEDYEVHFETNGTILIDFAKYEIYKKCHFALGVKLANSGVSEQKRINLDAILAIKNNARSSFLKFVLSHFDKSELDEIINIKNQ
;
A
#
# COMPACT_ATOMS: atom_id res chain seq x y z
N MET A 1 -23.76 6.82 -1.33
CA MET A 1 -22.95 8.00 -0.94
C MET A 1 -21.51 7.63 -1.21
N SER A 2 -20.83 8.29 -2.15
CA SER A 2 -19.41 8.02 -2.39
C SER A 2 -18.65 8.36 -1.11
N LYS A 3 -17.88 7.39 -0.60
CA LYS A 3 -17.09 7.61 0.62
C LYS A 3 -15.91 8.47 0.24
N GLU A 4 -15.81 9.64 0.84
CA GLU A 4 -14.61 10.48 0.82
C GLU A 4 -13.36 9.66 1.23
N LEU A 5 -12.17 10.08 0.77
CA LEU A 5 -10.94 9.32 0.93
C LEU A 5 -10.22 9.71 2.22
N GLU A 6 -9.82 8.70 3.01
CA GLU A 6 -9.15 8.93 4.29
C GLU A 6 -7.63 8.79 4.14
N LEU A 7 -6.91 9.90 4.33
CA LEU A 7 -5.46 9.95 4.18
C LEU A 7 -4.78 10.30 5.51
N VAL A 8 -3.73 9.56 5.83
CA VAL A 8 -2.92 9.73 7.04
C VAL A 8 -1.80 10.75 6.80
N GLU A 9 -1.14 10.65 5.64
CA GLU A 9 -0.07 11.55 5.24
C GLU A 9 0.15 11.53 3.72
N ALA A 10 0.68 12.65 3.22
CA ALA A 10 1.15 12.82 1.85
C ALA A 10 2.50 13.53 1.89
N PHE A 11 3.51 13.00 1.19
CA PHE A 11 4.85 13.60 1.20
C PHE A 11 5.67 13.21 -0.03
N LEU A 12 6.61 14.08 -0.40
CA LEU A 12 7.63 13.82 -1.42
C LEU A 12 8.85 13.16 -0.77
N SER A 13 9.37 12.10 -1.40
CA SER A 13 10.59 11.41 -0.99
C SER A 13 11.23 10.67 -2.17
N ILE A 14 12.23 9.84 -1.89
CA ILE A 14 12.78 8.84 -2.81
C ILE A 14 12.21 7.47 -2.42
N GLN A 15 11.76 6.68 -3.39
CA GLN A 15 11.38 5.28 -3.15
C GLN A 15 12.59 4.53 -2.61
N GLY A 16 12.46 3.97 -1.41
CA GLY A 16 13.54 3.31 -0.68
C GLY A 16 13.64 1.81 -0.95
N GLU A 17 12.61 1.20 -1.55
CA GLU A 17 12.47 -0.26 -1.56
C GLU A 17 12.15 -0.85 -2.95
N GLY A 18 12.54 -2.11 -3.13
CA GLY A 18 12.12 -2.94 -4.26
C GLY A 18 12.68 -2.51 -5.61
N ALA A 19 12.01 -2.91 -6.69
CA ALA A 19 12.48 -2.74 -8.06
C ALA A 19 12.59 -1.27 -8.53
N TYR A 20 12.03 -0.33 -7.77
CA TYR A 20 11.96 1.10 -8.12
C TYR A 20 12.72 1.99 -7.12
N GLN A 21 13.59 1.40 -6.30
CA GLN A 21 14.45 2.14 -5.39
C GLN A 21 15.22 3.25 -6.13
N GLY A 22 15.33 4.43 -5.52
CA GLY A 22 16.05 5.57 -6.08
C GLY A 22 15.19 6.50 -6.95
N ARG A 23 13.94 6.13 -7.26
CA ARG A 23 13.02 7.02 -8.00
C ARG A 23 12.43 8.09 -7.08
N LEU A 24 12.32 9.31 -7.59
CA LEU A 24 11.54 10.39 -6.94
C LEU A 24 10.07 9.98 -6.87
N ALA A 25 9.46 10.09 -5.69
CA ALA A 25 8.13 9.57 -5.42
C ALA A 25 7.33 10.50 -4.50
N ILE A 26 6.05 10.66 -4.80
CA ILE A 26 5.07 11.18 -3.85
C ILE A 26 4.33 9.99 -3.24
N PHE A 27 4.36 9.88 -1.92
CA PHE A 27 3.63 8.86 -1.18
C PHE A 27 2.30 9.42 -0.72
N LEU A 28 1.22 8.70 -1.01
CA LEU A 28 -0.13 8.93 -0.49
C LEU A 28 -0.48 7.76 0.43
N ARG A 29 -0.42 7.97 1.74
CA ARG A 29 -0.69 6.93 2.75
C ARG A 29 -2.16 6.96 3.17
N PHE A 30 -2.93 6.01 2.67
CA PHE A 30 -4.34 5.83 3.01
C PHE A 30 -4.51 5.22 4.40
N LEU A 31 -5.65 5.50 5.02
CA LEU A 31 -6.03 4.96 6.30
C LEU A 31 -6.61 3.55 6.14
N GLY A 32 -6.33 2.69 7.12
CA GLY A 32 -6.90 1.35 7.23
C GLY A 32 -5.94 0.25 6.77
N CYS A 33 -6.10 -0.93 7.36
CA CYS A 33 -5.45 -2.16 6.96
C CYS A 33 -6.31 -3.33 7.40
N ASN A 34 -6.38 -4.39 6.61
CA ASN A 34 -7.05 -5.63 6.99
C ASN A 34 -6.16 -6.56 7.83
N LEU A 35 -4.89 -6.20 8.05
CA LEU A 35 -3.93 -6.95 8.86
C LEU A 35 -3.38 -6.08 10.00
N ASN A 36 -3.05 -6.72 11.13
CA ASN A 36 -2.24 -6.14 12.21
C ASN A 36 -0.99 -7.01 12.41
N CYS A 37 0.14 -6.56 11.86
CA CYS A 37 1.38 -7.33 11.80
C CYS A 37 2.24 -7.08 13.05
N SER A 38 1.76 -7.49 14.23
CA SER A 38 2.47 -7.28 15.50
C SER A 38 3.83 -7.99 15.59
N GLY A 39 4.03 -9.06 14.81
CA GLY A 39 5.28 -9.82 14.78
C GLY A 39 6.49 -9.03 14.27
N PHE A 40 6.27 -7.91 13.55
CA PHE A 40 7.35 -7.02 13.14
C PHE A 40 7.86 -6.11 14.28
N GLY A 41 7.20 -6.09 15.43
CA GLY A 41 7.76 -5.49 16.63
C GLY A 41 7.84 -3.96 16.63
N VAL A 42 7.29 -3.27 15.63
CA VAL A 42 7.34 -1.80 15.57
C VAL A 42 6.45 -1.23 16.66
N GLN A 43 7.05 -0.47 17.57
CA GLN A 43 6.37 0.14 18.70
C GLN A 43 6.21 1.64 18.51
N THR A 44 5.05 2.17 18.87
CA THR A 44 4.79 3.61 18.97
C THR A 44 3.80 3.89 20.09
N LYS A 45 3.67 5.15 20.50
CA LYS A 45 2.59 5.58 21.39
C LYS A 45 1.46 6.20 20.60
N SER A 46 0.23 5.95 21.04
CA SER A 46 -0.94 6.68 20.57
C SER A 46 -0.81 8.16 20.93
N LEU A 47 -1.03 9.03 19.95
CA LEU A 47 -1.06 10.48 20.17
C LEU A 47 -2.35 10.94 20.85
N LYS A 48 -3.39 10.09 20.87
CA LYS A 48 -4.70 10.41 21.47
C LYS A 48 -4.88 9.80 22.86
N THR A 49 -4.43 8.57 23.08
CA THR A 49 -4.67 7.83 24.33
C THR A 49 -3.42 7.60 25.16
N GLY A 50 -2.21 7.79 24.60
CA GLY A 50 -0.95 7.45 25.26
C GLY A 50 -0.63 5.96 25.34
N GLU A 51 -1.53 5.09 24.87
CA GLU A 51 -1.34 3.63 24.81
C GLU A 51 -0.13 3.24 23.95
N SER A 52 0.58 2.19 24.38
CA SER A 52 1.65 1.58 23.59
C SER A 52 1.05 0.65 22.54
N LEU A 53 1.35 0.91 21.28
CA LEU A 53 0.87 0.15 20.12
C LEU A 53 2.01 -0.66 19.51
N LEU A 54 1.69 -1.85 19.02
CA LEU A 54 2.63 -2.78 18.40
C LEU A 54 2.11 -3.19 17.01
N GLY A 55 2.98 -3.19 16.00
CA GLY A 55 2.58 -3.47 14.62
C GLY A 55 3.74 -3.42 13.62
N CYS A 56 3.43 -2.99 12.40
CA CYS A 56 4.38 -2.72 11.33
C CYS A 56 4.74 -1.22 11.21
N ASP A 57 5.58 -0.89 10.24
CA ASP A 57 5.94 0.48 9.83
C ASP A 57 4.73 1.37 9.49
N SER A 58 3.62 0.78 9.03
CA SER A 58 2.37 1.48 8.72
C SER A 58 1.41 1.63 9.92
N ILE A 59 1.89 1.49 11.16
CA ILE A 59 1.08 1.53 12.39
C ILE A 59 0.13 2.72 12.48
N ARG A 60 0.53 3.89 11.99
CA ARG A 60 -0.29 5.11 11.98
C ARG A 60 -1.54 5.01 11.11
N ALA A 61 -1.47 4.19 10.06
CA ALA A 61 -2.60 3.92 9.17
C ALA A 61 -3.48 2.76 9.64
N VAL A 62 -2.89 1.78 10.34
CA VAL A 62 -3.63 0.62 10.88
C VAL A 62 -4.54 1.03 12.04
N PHE A 63 -4.04 1.86 12.96
CA PHE A 63 -4.72 2.20 14.21
C PHE A 63 -5.52 3.52 14.11
N LYS A 64 -6.64 3.49 13.36
CA LYS A 64 -7.54 4.64 13.09
C LYS A 64 -7.93 5.48 14.34
N GLY A 65 -8.14 4.82 15.49
CA GLY A 65 -8.51 5.49 16.74
C GLY A 65 -7.38 6.22 17.46
N HIS A 66 -6.12 6.03 17.04
CA HIS A 66 -4.94 6.47 17.81
C HIS A 66 -4.16 7.61 17.16
N PHE A 67 -4.39 7.90 15.87
CA PHE A 67 -3.69 8.92 15.11
C PHE A 67 -4.67 9.82 14.37
N ASN A 68 -4.19 10.99 13.95
CA ASN A 68 -4.96 11.90 13.13
C ASN A 68 -4.88 11.46 11.66
N TYR A 69 -6.01 11.54 10.98
CA TYR A 69 -6.15 11.42 9.54
C TYR A 69 -7.09 12.53 9.09
N LYS A 70 -7.09 12.84 7.81
CA LYS A 70 -8.03 13.79 7.22
C LYS A 70 -8.83 13.11 6.12
N ILE A 71 -10.01 13.64 5.88
CA ILE A 71 -10.91 13.24 4.83
C ILE A 71 -10.68 14.21 3.67
N TYR A 72 -10.52 13.67 2.46
CA TYR A 72 -10.24 14.44 1.27
C TYR A 72 -11.12 13.98 0.11
N SER A 73 -11.57 14.97 -0.66
CA SER A 73 -12.05 14.78 -2.02
C SER A 73 -10.90 14.45 -2.96
N VAL A 74 -11.23 13.98 -4.17
CA VAL A 74 -10.25 13.69 -5.22
C VAL A 74 -9.46 14.95 -5.58
N ASP A 75 -10.14 16.08 -5.76
CA ASP A 75 -9.53 17.35 -6.17
C ASP A 75 -8.56 17.89 -5.11
N GLU A 76 -8.87 17.71 -3.82
CA GLU A 76 -7.96 18.10 -2.75
C GLU A 76 -6.68 17.24 -2.74
N ILE A 77 -6.78 15.94 -3.00
CA ILE A 77 -5.59 15.07 -3.12
C ILE A 77 -4.77 15.46 -4.34
N LEU A 78 -5.40 15.73 -5.48
CA LEU A 78 -4.69 16.21 -6.68
C LEU A 78 -3.99 17.54 -6.40
N GLY A 79 -4.65 18.48 -5.70
CA GLY A 79 -4.03 19.73 -5.27
C GLY A 79 -2.83 19.54 -4.33
N ILE A 80 -2.83 18.50 -3.48
CA ILE A 80 -1.65 18.14 -2.68
C ILE A 80 -0.51 17.66 -3.59
N VAL A 81 -0.79 16.78 -4.55
CA VAL A 81 0.21 16.28 -5.51
C VAL A 81 0.80 17.44 -6.32
N ASP A 82 -0.03 18.33 -6.85
CA ASP A 82 0.42 19.50 -7.61
C ASP A 82 1.33 20.42 -6.78
N ASN A 83 0.98 20.64 -5.51
CA ASN A 83 1.81 21.43 -4.60
C ASN A 83 3.16 20.77 -4.32
N LEU A 84 3.19 19.45 -4.12
CA LEU A 84 4.43 18.70 -3.92
C LEU A 84 5.30 18.65 -5.19
N CYS A 85 4.69 18.79 -6.37
CA CYS A 85 5.39 18.84 -7.65
C CYS A 85 6.03 20.20 -7.97
N LYS A 86 5.72 21.28 -7.25
CA LYS A 86 6.24 22.62 -7.54
C LYS A 86 7.77 22.66 -7.43
N GLY A 87 8.43 23.06 -8.52
CA GLY A 87 9.88 23.22 -8.59
C GLY A 87 10.66 21.91 -8.79
N LEU A 88 10.00 20.78 -9.00
CA LEU A 88 10.68 19.53 -9.31
C LEU A 88 11.22 19.55 -10.74
N MET A 89 12.47 19.11 -10.92
CA MET A 89 13.11 19.00 -12.23
C MET A 89 12.67 17.75 -13.01
N GLN A 90 12.04 16.80 -12.34
CA GLN A 90 11.54 15.55 -12.92
C GLN A 90 10.18 15.21 -12.33
N LYS A 91 9.31 14.56 -13.12
CA LYS A 91 8.04 14.05 -12.60
C LYS A 91 8.30 12.89 -11.61
N PRO A 92 7.69 12.91 -10.42
CA PRO A 92 7.74 11.78 -9.50
C PRO A 92 6.83 10.64 -9.97
N ILE A 93 7.04 9.43 -9.44
CA ILE A 93 5.99 8.41 -9.40
C ILE A 93 5.01 8.72 -8.26
N ILE A 94 3.79 8.23 -8.35
CA ILE A 94 2.81 8.34 -7.26
C ILE A 94 2.66 6.97 -6.61
N VAL A 95 3.01 6.86 -5.34
CA VAL A 95 2.92 5.62 -4.56
C VAL A 95 1.70 5.69 -3.63
N LEU A 96 0.69 4.89 -3.93
CA LEU A 96 -0.48 4.66 -3.08
C LEU A 96 -0.15 3.53 -2.10
N THR A 97 -0.19 3.83 -0.80
CA THR A 97 0.24 2.92 0.28
C THR A 97 -0.67 3.08 1.51
N GLY A 98 -0.36 2.38 2.60
CA GLY A 98 -0.87 2.65 3.94
C GLY A 98 -2.22 2.01 4.27
N GLY A 99 -2.41 1.48 5.48
CA GLY A 99 -1.76 0.19 5.71
C GLY A 99 -2.03 -0.73 4.51
N GLU A 100 -3.29 -1.00 4.15
CA GLU A 100 -3.65 -1.66 2.89
C GLU A 100 -4.45 -0.72 1.97
N PRO A 101 -3.86 -0.14 0.91
CA PRO A 101 -4.56 0.80 0.02
C PRO A 101 -5.68 0.12 -0.78
N LEU A 102 -5.59 -1.17 -1.09
CA LEU A 102 -6.59 -1.85 -1.91
C LEU A 102 -7.91 -2.11 -1.18
N ILE A 103 -8.04 -1.83 0.11
CA ILE A 103 -9.37 -1.79 0.75
C ILE A 103 -10.30 -0.77 0.09
N TRP A 104 -9.73 0.22 -0.61
CA TRP A 104 -10.44 1.28 -1.32
C TRP A 104 -10.68 0.96 -2.81
N HIS A 105 -10.28 -0.21 -3.32
CA HIS A 105 -10.22 -0.45 -4.76
C HIS A 105 -11.58 -0.38 -5.49
N GLU A 106 -12.70 -0.63 -4.79
CA GLU A 106 -14.05 -0.50 -5.35
C GLU A 106 -14.68 0.89 -5.14
N ASN A 107 -14.03 1.76 -4.38
CA ASN A 107 -14.53 3.11 -4.10
C ASN A 107 -14.41 3.98 -5.36
N GLU A 108 -15.53 4.55 -5.81
CA GLU A 108 -15.59 5.40 -7.02
C GLU A 108 -14.64 6.60 -6.98
N ASN A 109 -14.49 7.25 -5.83
CA ASN A 109 -13.56 8.37 -5.67
C ASN A 109 -12.10 7.89 -5.75
N PHE A 110 -11.79 6.72 -5.20
CA PHE A 110 -10.45 6.13 -5.28
C PHE A 110 -10.10 5.74 -6.73
N ILE A 111 -11.05 5.11 -7.42
CA ILE A 111 -10.93 4.78 -8.86
C ILE A 111 -10.74 6.07 -9.68
N ASN A 112 -11.51 7.12 -9.39
CA ASN A 112 -11.38 8.40 -10.09
C ASN A 112 -10.04 9.08 -9.81
N LEU A 113 -9.54 9.03 -8.56
CA LEU A 113 -8.21 9.50 -8.21
C LEU A 113 -7.13 8.76 -9.01
N VAL A 114 -7.15 7.43 -9.03
CA VAL A 114 -6.19 6.61 -9.80
C VAL A 114 -6.25 6.98 -11.28
N LYS A 115 -7.45 7.11 -11.84
CA LYS A 115 -7.66 7.52 -13.23
C LYS A 115 -7.01 8.89 -13.52
N LYS A 116 -7.22 9.87 -12.65
CA LYS A 116 -6.68 11.22 -12.77
C LYS A 116 -5.17 11.26 -12.65
N LEU A 117 -4.59 10.54 -11.68
CA LEU A 117 -3.13 10.45 -11.52
C LEU A 117 -2.46 9.80 -12.74
N LEU A 118 -3.09 8.78 -13.34
CA LEU A 118 -2.59 8.12 -14.55
C LEU A 118 -2.60 9.00 -15.80
N GLU A 119 -3.25 10.17 -15.80
CA GLU A 119 -3.17 11.13 -16.91
C GLU A 119 -1.73 11.68 -17.03
N ASP A 120 -1.01 11.83 -15.92
CA ASP A 120 0.27 12.53 -15.87
C ASP A 120 1.42 11.78 -15.18
N TYR A 121 1.12 10.71 -14.45
CA TYR A 121 2.07 10.02 -13.58
C TYR A 121 2.00 8.49 -13.73
N GLU A 122 3.10 7.81 -13.37
CA GLU A 122 3.08 6.38 -13.09
C GLU A 122 2.51 6.15 -11.68
N VAL A 123 1.46 5.33 -11.59
CA VAL A 123 0.82 4.99 -10.31
C VAL A 123 1.30 3.62 -9.83
N HIS A 124 1.84 3.62 -8.62
CA HIS A 124 2.39 2.45 -7.93
C HIS A 124 1.55 2.15 -6.69
N PHE A 125 1.27 0.88 -6.44
CA PHE A 125 0.64 0.40 -5.23
C PHE A 125 1.66 -0.35 -4.38
N GLU A 126 1.68 -0.06 -3.08
CA GLU A 126 2.29 -0.91 -2.07
C GLU A 126 1.18 -1.62 -1.30
N THR A 127 1.03 -2.92 -1.53
CA THR A 127 -0.06 -3.74 -0.98
C THR A 127 0.48 -4.97 -0.28
N ASN A 128 -0.22 -5.47 0.73
CA ASN A 128 0.04 -6.74 1.37
C ASN A 128 -0.40 -7.95 0.52
N GLY A 129 -1.08 -7.73 -0.61
CA GLY A 129 -1.45 -8.77 -1.58
C GLY A 129 -2.65 -9.62 -1.17
N THR A 130 -3.44 -9.20 -0.17
CA THR A 130 -4.58 -10.00 0.33
C THR A 130 -5.93 -9.66 -0.29
N ILE A 131 -6.02 -8.53 -1.01
CA ILE A 131 -7.27 -8.05 -1.61
C ILE A 131 -7.32 -8.46 -3.09
N LEU A 132 -8.31 -9.28 -3.43
CA LEU A 132 -8.58 -9.67 -4.81
C LEU A 132 -9.24 -8.50 -5.56
N ILE A 133 -8.66 -8.10 -6.68
CA ILE A 133 -9.23 -7.09 -7.59
C ILE A 133 -9.86 -7.81 -8.78
N ASP A 134 -11.10 -7.46 -9.11
CA ASP A 134 -11.69 -7.80 -10.40
C ASP A 134 -11.12 -6.88 -11.49
N PHE A 135 -10.02 -7.30 -12.12
CA PHE A 135 -9.38 -6.53 -13.19
C PHE A 135 -10.23 -6.41 -14.47
N ALA A 136 -11.24 -7.28 -14.68
CA ALA A 136 -12.14 -7.15 -15.82
C ALA A 136 -13.12 -6.00 -15.61
N LYS A 137 -13.64 -5.85 -14.38
CA LYS A 137 -14.50 -4.73 -13.98
C LYS A 137 -13.73 -3.43 -13.80
N TYR A 138 -12.54 -3.49 -13.18
CA TYR A 138 -11.74 -2.33 -12.82
C TYR A 138 -10.45 -2.26 -13.65
N GLU A 139 -10.60 -2.14 -14.98
CA GLU A 139 -9.48 -2.19 -15.92
C GLU A 139 -8.41 -1.11 -15.69
N ILE A 140 -8.76 -0.02 -14.98
CA ILE A 140 -7.80 1.05 -14.68
C ILE A 140 -6.57 0.53 -13.92
N TYR A 141 -6.74 -0.49 -13.06
CA TYR A 141 -5.65 -1.07 -12.30
C TYR A 141 -4.66 -1.85 -13.18
N LYS A 142 -5.06 -2.27 -14.40
CA LYS A 142 -4.14 -2.89 -15.38
C LYS A 142 -3.01 -1.94 -15.81
N LYS A 143 -3.20 -0.62 -15.64
CA LYS A 143 -2.19 0.40 -15.97
C LYS A 143 -1.23 0.70 -14.83
N CYS A 144 -1.45 0.13 -13.64
CA CYS A 144 -0.70 0.44 -12.43
C CYS A 144 0.40 -0.59 -12.13
N HIS A 145 1.41 -0.17 -11.38
CA HIS A 145 2.52 -0.99 -10.91
C HIS A 145 2.26 -1.46 -9.48
N PHE A 146 2.64 -2.70 -9.12
CA PHE A 146 2.36 -3.25 -7.78
C PHE A 146 3.61 -3.82 -7.12
N ALA A 147 3.93 -3.31 -5.93
CA ALA A 147 4.86 -3.93 -4.99
C ALA A 147 4.03 -4.76 -4.00
N LEU A 148 4.05 -6.08 -4.15
CA LEU A 148 3.34 -7.00 -3.26
C LEU A 148 4.23 -7.35 -2.07
N GLY A 149 4.04 -6.62 -0.97
CA GLY A 149 4.64 -6.89 0.32
C GLY A 149 3.95 -8.04 1.05
N VAL A 150 3.99 -9.25 0.49
CA VAL A 150 3.34 -10.45 1.05
C VAL A 150 3.90 -10.74 2.44
N LYS A 151 3.02 -10.91 3.42
CA LYS A 151 3.42 -11.11 4.82
C LYS A 151 3.67 -12.58 5.09
N LEU A 152 4.85 -12.90 5.62
CA LEU A 152 5.24 -14.25 6.06
C LEU A 152 4.73 -14.53 7.50
N ALA A 153 4.98 -15.73 8.00
CA ALA A 153 4.58 -16.13 9.35
C ALA A 153 5.15 -15.20 10.44
N ASN A 154 6.33 -14.63 10.20
CA ASN A 154 7.00 -13.66 11.08
C ASN A 154 6.21 -12.37 11.33
N SER A 155 5.19 -12.07 10.52
CA SER A 155 4.28 -10.94 10.75
C SER A 155 3.39 -11.13 12.00
N GLY A 156 3.31 -12.35 12.55
CA GLY A 156 2.40 -12.68 13.64
C GLY A 156 0.94 -12.84 13.21
N VAL A 157 0.65 -12.80 11.90
CA VAL A 157 -0.68 -12.97 11.33
C VAL A 157 -0.88 -14.40 10.85
N SER A 158 -2.08 -14.98 11.05
CA SER A 158 -2.39 -16.32 10.57
C SER A 158 -2.34 -16.40 9.04
N GLU A 159 -1.91 -17.53 8.50
CA GLU A 159 -1.77 -17.76 7.05
C GLU A 159 -3.06 -17.43 6.28
N GLN A 160 -4.22 -17.89 6.77
CA GLN A 160 -5.53 -17.68 6.12
C GLN A 160 -5.90 -16.19 5.97
N LYS A 161 -5.32 -15.31 6.80
CA LYS A 161 -5.56 -13.87 6.72
C LYS A 161 -4.54 -13.16 5.84
N ARG A 162 -3.29 -13.61 5.85
CA ARG A 162 -2.16 -12.90 5.24
C ARG A 162 -1.78 -13.39 3.84
N ILE A 163 -2.23 -14.59 3.46
CA ILE A 163 -1.99 -15.16 2.13
C ILE A 163 -3.33 -15.28 1.38
N ASN A 164 -3.38 -14.64 0.21
CA ASN A 164 -4.45 -14.81 -0.76
C ASN A 164 -3.81 -15.02 -2.14
N LEU A 165 -3.69 -16.28 -2.56
CA LEU A 165 -3.02 -16.61 -3.82
C LEU A 165 -3.79 -16.09 -5.03
N ASP A 166 -5.12 -16.10 -5.00
CA ASP A 166 -5.94 -15.58 -6.09
C ASP A 166 -5.69 -14.08 -6.29
N ALA A 167 -5.60 -13.32 -5.20
CA ALA A 167 -5.28 -11.89 -5.26
C ALA A 167 -3.87 -11.65 -5.81
N ILE A 168 -2.87 -12.39 -5.33
CA ILE A 168 -1.48 -12.29 -5.80
C ILE A 168 -1.39 -12.61 -7.30
N LEU A 169 -2.02 -13.71 -7.74
CA LEU A 169 -2.01 -14.13 -9.14
C LEU A 169 -2.79 -13.17 -10.03
N ALA A 170 -3.93 -12.66 -9.57
CA ALA A 170 -4.69 -11.65 -10.31
C ALA A 170 -3.85 -10.41 -10.60
N ILE A 171 -3.14 -9.88 -9.59
CA ILE A 171 -2.24 -8.74 -9.77
C ILE A 171 -1.06 -9.10 -10.69
N LYS A 172 -0.40 -10.25 -10.44
CA LYS A 172 0.75 -10.72 -11.24
C LYS A 172 0.43 -10.83 -12.72
N ASN A 173 -0.76 -11.31 -13.05
CA ASN A 173 -1.16 -11.61 -14.43
C ASN A 173 -1.77 -10.40 -15.17
N ASN A 174 -2.31 -9.41 -14.46
CA ASN A 174 -3.09 -8.33 -15.08
C ASN A 174 -2.51 -6.92 -14.91
N ALA A 175 -1.65 -6.69 -13.92
CA ALA A 175 -1.04 -5.38 -13.70
C ALA A 175 -0.01 -5.01 -14.78
N ARG A 176 0.27 -3.71 -14.91
CA ARG A 176 1.30 -3.18 -15.83
C ARG A 176 2.67 -3.79 -15.53
N SER A 177 3.00 -3.89 -14.25
CA SER A 177 4.06 -4.74 -13.72
C SER A 177 3.79 -5.02 -12.25
N SER A 178 4.43 -6.07 -11.73
CA SER A 178 4.41 -6.36 -10.31
C SER A 178 5.69 -7.06 -9.86
N PHE A 179 5.99 -7.01 -8.56
CA PHE A 179 7.04 -7.80 -7.95
C PHE A 179 6.67 -8.17 -6.51
N LEU A 180 7.20 -9.31 -6.06
CA LEU A 180 7.05 -9.77 -4.69
C LEU A 180 8.17 -9.17 -3.82
N LYS A 181 7.80 -8.69 -2.63
CA LYS A 181 8.70 -8.20 -1.59
C LYS A 181 8.36 -8.92 -0.30
N PHE A 182 9.36 -9.50 0.36
CA PHE A 182 9.19 -10.21 1.63
C PHE A 182 10.02 -9.52 2.70
N VAL A 183 9.42 -9.32 3.88
CA VAL A 183 10.14 -8.87 5.07
C VAL A 183 10.54 -10.11 5.84
N LEU A 184 11.83 -10.24 6.12
CA LEU A 184 12.42 -11.38 6.82
C LEU A 184 12.76 -10.98 8.25
N SER A 185 12.59 -11.90 9.19
CA SER A 185 13.01 -11.69 10.58
C SER A 185 14.38 -12.31 10.82
N HIS A 186 14.52 -13.57 10.40
CA HIS A 186 15.74 -14.35 10.39
C HIS A 186 15.67 -15.19 9.11
N PHE A 187 16.69 -15.11 8.25
CA PHE A 187 16.68 -15.90 7.02
C PHE A 187 16.95 -17.38 7.32
N ASP A 188 15.88 -18.10 7.66
CA ASP A 188 15.91 -19.53 7.99
C ASP A 188 15.15 -20.37 6.93
N LYS A 189 15.23 -21.70 7.10
CA LYS A 189 14.62 -22.65 6.17
C LYS A 189 13.09 -22.50 6.09
N SER A 190 12.43 -22.13 7.20
CA SER A 190 10.98 -22.00 7.24
C SER A 190 10.48 -20.79 6.46
N GLU A 191 11.13 -19.62 6.61
CA GLU A 191 10.82 -18.44 5.81
C GLU A 191 11.14 -18.68 4.32
N LEU A 192 12.23 -19.40 4.02
CA LEU A 192 12.58 -19.76 2.64
C LEU A 192 11.56 -20.71 2.00
N ASP A 193 11.16 -21.76 2.69
CA ASP A 193 10.18 -22.74 2.20
C ASP A 193 8.83 -22.03 1.93
N GLU A 194 8.43 -21.10 2.80
CA GLU A 194 7.24 -20.29 2.61
C GLU A 194 7.31 -19.40 1.36
N ILE A 195 8.45 -18.71 1.15
CA ILE A 195 8.67 -17.88 -0.04
C ILE A 195 8.62 -18.72 -1.31
N ILE A 196 9.27 -19.89 -1.30
CA ILE A 196 9.28 -20.80 -2.45
C ILE A 196 7.86 -21.27 -2.77
N ASN A 197 7.08 -21.64 -1.75
CA ASN A 197 5.68 -22.05 -1.92
C ASN A 197 4.83 -20.95 -2.55
N ILE A 198 5.02 -19.69 -2.15
CA ILE A 198 4.29 -18.55 -2.74
C ILE A 198 4.76 -18.27 -4.18
N LYS A 199 6.06 -18.39 -4.46
CA LYS A 199 6.63 -18.10 -5.79
C LYS A 199 6.30 -19.15 -6.84
N ASN A 200 6.14 -20.41 -6.43
CA ASN A 200 5.88 -21.54 -7.33
C ASN A 200 4.42 -21.68 -7.74
N GLN A 201 3.55 -20.78 -7.28
CA GLN A 201 2.16 -20.62 -7.72
C GLN A 201 2.10 -19.64 -8.91
#